data_AF-A0AB32XAX0-F1
#
_entry.id   AF-A0AB32XAX0-F1
#
_cell.length_a   1.000
_cell.length_b   1.000
_cell.length_c   1.000
_cell.angle_alpha   90.00
_cell.angle_beta   90.00
_cell.angle_gamma   90.00
#
_symmetry.space_group_name_H-M   'P 1'
#
loop_
_entity.id
_entity.type
_entity.pdbx_description
1 polymer ?
#
loop_
_entity_poly.entity_id
_entity_poly.type
_entity_poly.pdbx_seq_one_letter_code
_entity_poly.pdbx_strand_id
1 'polypeptide(L)'
;MVLYRKGKIVYKDGKNLIFESDNVGYYVTFPDNKRIKLNQELKMCLYEIKNDFTWSLYGFKELEERKLFADLLNLNGIGPRVAFNVLNVGFDKAINLIRDGNIEEIAKIEYINPRIARIIVEELKEKLSSKSKDVKKLKLCLKIM
;
A
#
# COMPACT_ATOMS: atom_id res chain seq x y z
N MET A 1 -12.64 -11.97 -4.03
CA MET A 1 -11.69 -10.91 -3.64
C MET A 1 -12.47 -9.66 -3.25
N VAL A 2 -12.37 -9.21 -2.00
CA VAL A 2 -13.01 -7.96 -1.54
C VAL A 2 -12.04 -6.80 -1.77
N LEU A 3 -12.49 -5.73 -2.43
CA LEU A 3 -11.62 -4.56 -2.72
C LEU A 3 -11.70 -3.49 -1.64
N TYR A 4 -12.89 -3.30 -1.08
CA TYR A 4 -13.15 -2.34 -0.01
C TYR A 4 -14.43 -2.71 0.74
N ARG A 5 -14.60 -2.13 1.93
CA ARG A 5 -15.85 -2.11 2.69
C ARG A 5 -16.05 -0.74 3.34
N LYS A 6 -17.29 -0.39 3.69
CA LYS A 6 -17.62 0.79 4.51
C LYS A 6 -17.95 0.33 5.93
N GLY A 7 -17.48 1.05 6.92
CA GLY A 7 -17.63 0.64 8.32
C GLY A 7 -16.90 1.58 9.27
N LYS A 8 -16.73 1.15 10.51
CA LYS A 8 -16.12 1.93 11.59
C LYS A 8 -14.95 1.21 12.25
N ILE A 9 -14.01 1.96 12.81
CA ILE A 9 -12.93 1.39 13.63
C ILE A 9 -13.41 1.25 15.06
N VAL A 10 -13.52 0.01 15.55
CA VAL A 10 -14.04 -0.28 16.91
C VAL A 10 -12.95 -0.59 17.93
N TYR A 11 -11.73 -0.89 17.47
CA TYR A 11 -10.58 -1.14 18.32
C TYR A 11 -9.28 -0.79 17.61
N LYS A 12 -8.24 -0.36 18.36
CA LYS A 12 -6.89 -0.10 17.84
C LYS A 12 -5.84 -0.63 18.81
N ASP A 13 -4.83 -1.30 18.27
CA ASP A 13 -3.64 -1.77 18.98
C ASP A 13 -2.41 -1.69 18.07
N GLY A 14 -1.63 -0.62 18.23
CA GLY A 14 -0.52 -0.31 17.33
C GLY A 14 -0.99 -0.31 15.86
N LYS A 15 -0.29 -1.05 15.01
CA LYS A 15 -0.63 -1.19 13.58
C LYS A 15 -1.88 -2.04 13.31
N ASN A 16 -2.37 -2.78 14.30
CA ASN A 16 -3.54 -3.64 14.15
C ASN A 16 -4.79 -2.92 14.66
N LEU A 17 -5.94 -3.26 14.08
CA LEU A 17 -7.23 -2.69 14.44
C LEU A 17 -8.36 -3.68 14.18
N ILE A 18 -9.51 -3.41 14.77
CA ILE A 18 -10.78 -4.06 14.37
C ILE A 18 -11.59 -3.04 13.59
N PHE A 19 -11.88 -3.37 12.34
CA PHE A 19 -12.78 -2.63 11.47
C PHE A 19 -14.11 -3.40 11.41
N GLU A 20 -15.21 -2.77 11.82
CA GLU A 20 -16.54 -3.38 11.81
C GLU A 20 -17.34 -2.88 10.60
N SER A 21 -17.86 -3.81 9.79
CA SER A 21 -18.71 -3.54 8.64
C SER A 21 -19.84 -4.56 8.60
N ASP A 22 -21.09 -4.11 8.52
CA ASP A 22 -22.29 -4.97 8.54
C ASP A 22 -22.32 -5.95 9.73
N ASN A 23 -21.97 -5.47 10.92
CA ASN A 23 -21.86 -6.25 12.17
C ASN A 23 -20.81 -7.38 12.13
N VAL A 24 -19.88 -7.35 11.17
CA VAL A 24 -18.73 -8.27 11.09
C VAL A 24 -17.45 -7.52 11.43
N GLY A 25 -16.72 -8.02 12.43
CA GLY A 25 -15.41 -7.50 12.83
C GLY A 25 -14.28 -8.10 12.01
N TYR A 26 -13.49 -7.25 11.37
CA TYR A 26 -12.30 -7.61 10.60
C TYR A 26 -11.05 -7.23 11.39
N TYR A 27 -10.18 -8.20 11.67
CA TYR A 27 -8.84 -7.92 12.21
C TYR A 27 -7.93 -7.47 11.06
N VAL A 28 -7.49 -6.22 11.09
CA VAL A 28 -6.79 -5.56 9.97
C VAL A 28 -5.48 -4.95 10.45
N THR A 29 -4.42 -5.14 9.67
CA THR A 29 -3.16 -4.41 9.83
C THR A 29 -3.17 -3.19 8.89
N PHE A 30 -2.96 -1.98 9.44
CA PHE A 30 -3.09 -0.70 8.74
C PHE A 30 -1.80 0.13 8.83
N PRO A 31 -1.19 0.56 7.70
CA PRO A 31 0.03 1.35 7.70
C PRO A 31 -0.26 2.83 7.99
N ASP A 32 0.62 3.48 8.74
CA ASP A 32 0.44 4.86 9.19
C ASP A 32 -0.90 5.05 9.91
N ASN A 33 -1.07 4.27 10.98
CA ASN A 33 -2.30 4.19 11.79
C ASN A 33 -2.73 5.53 12.42
N LYS A 34 -1.87 6.56 12.41
CA LYS A 34 -2.15 7.89 12.95
C LYS A 34 -3.18 8.62 12.09
N ARG A 35 -3.31 8.24 10.82
CA ARG A 35 -4.29 8.81 9.88
C ARG A 35 -5.73 8.42 10.17
N ILE A 36 -5.95 7.44 11.04
CA ILE A 36 -7.29 6.95 11.37
C ILE A 36 -7.53 7.01 12.89
N LYS A 37 -8.77 7.26 13.30
CA LYS A 37 -9.15 7.40 14.72
C LYS A 37 -10.10 6.28 15.15
N LEU A 38 -10.12 5.98 16.45
CA LEU A 38 -11.15 5.12 17.03
C LEU A 38 -12.54 5.74 16.78
N ASN A 39 -13.55 4.91 16.55
CA ASN A 39 -14.92 5.28 16.20
C ASN A 39 -15.07 6.06 14.89
N GLN A 40 -14.02 6.15 14.08
CA GLN A 40 -14.10 6.77 12.76
C GLN A 40 -14.81 5.85 11.77
N GLU A 41 -15.81 6.39 11.08
CA GLU A 41 -16.36 5.78 9.88
C GLU A 41 -15.48 6.07 8.65
N LEU A 42 -15.25 5.04 7.84
CA LEU A 42 -14.51 5.16 6.60
C LEU A 42 -14.88 4.05 5.60
N LYS A 43 -14.60 4.35 4.33
CA LYS A 43 -14.40 3.32 3.31
C LYS A 43 -12.96 2.83 3.41
N MET A 44 -12.76 1.56 3.77
CA MET A 44 -11.44 0.94 3.89
C MET A 44 -11.18 0.04 2.69
N CYS A 45 -10.08 0.27 1.97
CA CYS A 45 -9.58 -0.64 0.95
C CYS A 45 -8.86 -1.82 1.60
N LEU A 46 -9.13 -3.04 1.11
CA LEU A 46 -8.71 -4.28 1.77
C LEU A 46 -7.83 -5.14 0.86
N TYR A 47 -6.77 -5.72 1.39
CA TYR A 47 -5.94 -6.70 0.70
C TYR A 47 -5.78 -7.95 1.55
N GLU A 48 -6.35 -9.07 1.09
CA GLU A 48 -6.28 -10.37 1.75
C GLU A 48 -5.05 -11.13 1.27
N ILE A 49 -4.29 -11.70 2.22
CA ILE A 49 -3.23 -12.67 1.96
C ILE A 49 -3.61 -13.96 2.68
N LYS A 50 -3.81 -15.02 1.90
CA LYS A 50 -4.17 -16.35 2.38
C LYS A 50 -3.09 -17.34 1.95
N ASN A 51 -2.57 -18.08 2.91
CA ASN A 51 -1.78 -19.29 2.67
C ASN A 51 -2.30 -20.38 3.62
N ASP A 52 -1.72 -21.58 3.54
CA ASP A 52 -2.23 -22.76 4.25
C ASP A 52 -2.25 -22.63 5.78
N PHE A 53 -1.48 -21.68 6.34
CA PHE A 53 -1.32 -21.53 7.79
C PHE A 53 -1.83 -20.19 8.33
N THR A 54 -1.96 -19.18 7.47
CA THR A 54 -2.23 -17.80 7.90
C THR A 54 -3.19 -17.10 6.95
N TRP A 55 -4.07 -16.31 7.56
CA TRP A 55 -4.93 -15.37 6.86
C TRP A 55 -4.66 -13.98 7.43
N SER A 56 -4.00 -13.15 6.63
CA SER A 56 -3.72 -11.75 6.96
C SER A 56 -4.60 -10.82 6.15
N LEU A 57 -5.08 -9.75 6.77
CA LEU A 57 -5.87 -8.71 6.12
C LEU A 57 -5.19 -7.35 6.33
N TYR A 58 -4.85 -6.70 5.23
CA TYR A 58 -4.26 -5.36 5.24
C TYR A 58 -5.30 -4.32 4.81
N GLY A 59 -5.30 -3.17 5.49
CA GLY A 59 -6.23 -2.08 5.26
C GLY A 59 -5.52 -0.83 4.79
N PHE A 60 -6.16 -0.09 3.88
CA PHE A 60 -5.66 1.17 3.33
C PHE A 60 -6.81 2.18 3.22
N LYS A 61 -6.48 3.48 3.25
CA LYS A 61 -7.47 4.54 3.07
C LYS A 61 -7.84 4.68 1.60
N GLU A 62 -6.83 4.67 0.74
CA GLU A 62 -7.00 4.89 -0.70
C GLU A 62 -6.68 3.64 -1.51
N LEU A 63 -7.25 3.57 -2.72
CA LEU A 63 -7.02 2.46 -3.63
C LEU A 63 -5.57 2.44 -4.14
N GLU A 64 -4.96 3.60 -4.27
CA GLU A 64 -3.58 3.81 -4.73
C GLU A 64 -2.58 3.19 -3.76
N GLU A 65 -2.83 3.30 -2.46
CA GLU A 65 -2.02 2.67 -1.41
C GLU A 65 -2.11 1.14 -1.50
N ARG A 66 -3.33 0.62 -1.66
CA ARG A 66 -3.56 -0.81 -1.86
C ARG A 66 -2.87 -1.33 -3.13
N LYS A 67 -2.90 -0.56 -4.22
CA LYS A 67 -2.20 -0.88 -5.47
C LYS A 67 -0.69 -0.89 -5.26
N LEU A 68 -0.13 0.09 -4.54
CA LEU A 68 1.30 0.11 -4.22
C LEU A 68 1.70 -1.12 -3.38
N PHE A 69 0.88 -1.50 -2.39
CA PHE A 69 1.12 -2.73 -1.62
C PHE A 69 1.16 -3.97 -2.50
N ALA A 70 0.19 -4.11 -3.41
CA ALA A 70 0.15 -5.21 -4.37
C ALA A 70 1.35 -5.19 -5.33
N ASP A 71 1.73 -4.01 -5.82
CA ASP A 71 2.87 -3.81 -6.70
C ASP A 71 4.19 -4.21 -6.01
N LEU A 72 4.35 -3.86 -4.72
CA LEU A 72 5.49 -4.27 -3.91
C LEU A 72 5.56 -5.79 -3.71
N LEU A 73 4.42 -6.44 -3.46
CA LEU A 73 4.36 -7.90 -3.29
C LEU A 73 4.70 -8.69 -4.56
N ASN A 74 4.55 -8.08 -5.74
CA ASN A 74 4.92 -8.71 -7.00
C ASN A 74 6.44 -8.69 -7.26
N LEU A 75 7.21 -7.98 -6.44
CA LEU A 75 8.67 -7.92 -6.58
C LEU A 75 9.34 -9.11 -5.90
N ASN A 76 10.32 -9.70 -6.57
CA ASN A 76 11.05 -10.86 -6.06
C ASN A 76 11.75 -10.54 -4.74
N GLY A 77 11.53 -11.39 -3.74
CA GLY A 77 12.12 -11.24 -2.41
C GLY A 77 11.43 -10.22 -1.49
N ILE A 78 10.27 -9.69 -1.88
CA ILE A 78 9.50 -8.75 -1.07
C ILE A 78 8.25 -9.42 -0.51
N GLY A 79 8.23 -9.60 0.81
CA GLY A 79 7.07 -10.12 1.54
C GLY A 79 6.14 -9.03 2.09
N PRO A 80 5.01 -9.43 2.68
CA PRO A 80 4.00 -8.51 3.23
C PRO A 80 4.54 -7.55 4.29
N ARG A 81 5.50 -8.01 5.11
CA ARG A 81 6.14 -7.20 6.14
C ARG A 81 6.92 -6.02 5.56
N VAL A 82 7.70 -6.28 4.50
CA VAL A 82 8.48 -5.24 3.81
C VAL A 82 7.53 -4.27 3.09
N ALA A 83 6.57 -4.80 2.33
CA ALA A 83 5.58 -3.97 1.64
C ALA A 83 4.78 -3.07 2.59
N PHE A 84 4.41 -3.61 3.76
CA PHE A 84 3.76 -2.86 4.83
C PHE A 84 4.66 -1.73 5.36
N ASN A 85 5.93 -2.03 5.66
CA ASN A 85 6.87 -1.05 6.22
C ASN A 85 7.15 0.10 5.24
N VAL A 86 7.21 -0.17 3.93
CA VAL A 86 7.30 0.87 2.90
C VAL A 86 6.11 1.82 2.97
N LEU A 87 4.87 1.30 3.08
CA LEU A 87 3.68 2.15 3.20
C LEU A 87 3.56 2.83 4.57
N ASN A 88 4.13 2.25 5.62
CA ASN A 88 4.08 2.78 6.97
C ASN A 88 4.89 4.07 7.15
N VAL A 89 5.83 4.37 6.24
CA VAL A 89 6.51 5.68 6.20
C VAL A 89 5.62 6.82 5.66
N GLY A 90 4.43 6.46 5.15
CA GLY A 90 3.50 7.35 4.46
C GLY A 90 3.57 7.15 2.94
N PHE A 91 2.39 7.05 2.31
CA PHE A 91 2.24 6.79 0.87
C PHE A 91 2.98 7.83 0.01
N ASP A 92 2.74 9.12 0.24
CA ASP A 92 3.35 10.18 -0.56
C ASP A 92 4.88 10.20 -0.42
N LYS A 93 5.36 9.98 0.81
CA LYS A 93 6.81 9.89 1.09
C LYS A 93 7.42 8.71 0.34
N ALA A 94 6.82 7.53 0.42
CA ALA A 94 7.30 6.35 -0.29
C ALA A 94 7.35 6.57 -1.82
N ILE A 95 6.30 7.14 -2.38
CA ILE A 95 6.22 7.46 -3.82
C ILE A 95 7.31 8.44 -4.24
N ASN A 96 7.54 9.50 -3.46
CA ASN A 96 8.58 10.49 -3.77
C ASN A 96 9.98 9.88 -3.72
N LEU A 97 10.30 9.11 -2.68
CA LEU A 97 11.58 8.41 -2.57
C LEU A 97 11.84 7.47 -3.77
N ILE A 98 10.81 6.74 -4.22
CA ILE A 98 10.90 5.87 -5.40
C ILE A 98 11.12 6.70 -6.68
N ARG A 99 10.34 7.76 -6.89
CA ARG A 99 10.47 8.64 -8.08
C ARG A 99 11.85 9.27 -8.17
N ASP A 100 12.34 9.77 -7.05
CA ASP A 100 13.63 10.47 -6.96
C ASP A 100 14.81 9.49 -7.06
N GLY A 101 14.57 8.18 -6.93
CA GLY A 101 15.62 7.18 -6.98
C GLY A 101 16.41 7.06 -5.68
N ASN A 102 15.83 7.48 -4.55
CA ASN A 102 16.53 7.57 -3.28
C ASN A 102 16.61 6.20 -2.57
N ILE A 103 17.56 5.38 -3.04
CA ILE A 103 17.81 4.03 -2.53
C ILE A 103 18.24 4.05 -1.06
N GLU A 104 19.05 5.04 -0.65
CA GLU A 104 19.59 5.12 0.70
C GLU A 104 18.49 5.30 1.75
N GLU A 105 17.53 6.18 1.51
CA GLU A 105 16.40 6.38 2.43
C GLU A 105 15.46 5.17 2.48
N ILE A 106 15.22 4.51 1.35
CA ILE A 106 14.42 3.26 1.32
C ILE A 106 15.14 2.14 2.10
N ALA A 107 16.47 2.08 2.02
CA ALA A 107 17.27 1.09 2.76
C ALA A 107 17.29 1.32 4.28
N LYS A 108 16.89 2.50 4.77
CA LYS A 108 16.75 2.78 6.22
C LYS A 108 15.44 2.24 6.80
N ILE A 109 14.49 1.82 5.96
CA ILE A 109 13.22 1.25 6.40
C ILE A 109 13.47 -0.13 7.01
N GLU A 110 12.81 -0.42 8.13
CA GLU A 110 12.97 -1.68 8.86
C GLU A 110 12.69 -2.90 7.95
N TYR A 111 13.57 -3.90 8.01
CA TYR A 111 13.61 -5.11 7.15
C TYR A 111 13.98 -4.87 5.68
N ILE A 112 14.45 -3.68 5.31
CA ILE A 112 14.94 -3.40 3.97
C ILE A 112 16.46 -3.27 4.01
N ASN A 113 17.15 -4.03 3.16
CA ASN A 113 18.59 -3.89 2.95
C ASN A 113 18.85 -3.18 1.60
N PRO A 114 20.09 -2.74 1.31
CA PRO A 114 20.39 -2.03 0.06
C PRO A 114 20.02 -2.79 -1.22
N ARG A 115 20.07 -4.13 -1.20
CA ARG A 115 19.66 -4.97 -2.34
C ARG A 115 18.14 -4.87 -2.58
N ILE A 116 17.34 -5.03 -1.53
CA ILE A 116 15.87 -4.90 -1.62
C ILE A 116 15.48 -3.46 -1.99
N ALA A 117 16.15 -2.46 -1.42
CA ALA A 117 15.90 -1.05 -1.73
C ALA A 117 16.11 -0.73 -3.21
N ARG A 118 17.19 -1.25 -3.83
CA ARG A 118 17.43 -1.11 -5.28
C ARG A 118 16.29 -1.71 -6.10
N ILE A 119 15.88 -2.95 -5.80
CA ILE A 119 14.77 -3.62 -6.49
C ILE A 119 13.49 -2.78 -6.40
N ILE A 120 13.12 -2.30 -5.21
CA ILE A 120 11.93 -1.45 -5.03
C ILE A 120 12.01 -0.21 -5.91
N VAL A 121 13.14 0.50 -5.86
CA VAL A 121 13.30 1.78 -6.53
C VAL A 121 13.31 1.59 -8.05
N GLU A 122 14.12 0.68 -8.58
CA GLU A 122 14.30 0.49 -10.02
C GLU A 122 13.00 0.03 -10.69
N GLU A 123 12.40 -1.06 -10.18
CA GLU A 123 11.19 -1.67 -10.75
C GLU A 123 9.97 -0.75 -10.64
N LEU A 124 9.78 -0.09 -9.50
CA LEU A 124 8.62 0.78 -9.31
C LEU A 124 8.80 2.15 -9.96
N LYS A 125 10.01 2.69 -10.06
CA LYS A 125 10.26 3.95 -10.78
C LYS A 125 9.92 3.79 -12.26
N GLU A 126 10.32 2.69 -12.89
CA GLU A 126 9.95 2.39 -14.26
C GLU A 126 8.42 2.35 -14.42
N LYS A 127 7.72 1.61 -13.54
CA LYS A 127 6.26 1.47 -13.55
C LYS A 127 5.50 2.78 -13.30
N LEU A 128 6.01 3.65 -12.43
CA LEU A 128 5.42 4.98 -12.20
C LEU A 128 5.64 5.91 -13.39
N SER A 129 6.77 5.77 -14.09
CA SER A 129 7.07 6.52 -15.30
C SER A 129 6.21 6.09 -16.49
N SER A 130 5.91 4.80 -16.64
CA SER A 130 5.09 4.26 -17.74
C SER A 130 3.63 4.69 -17.64
N LYS A 131 3.02 4.62 -16.45
CA LYS A 131 1.66 5.15 -16.21
C LYS A 131 1.52 6.64 -16.60
N SER A 132 2.58 7.42 -16.39
CA SER A 132 2.61 8.85 -16.77
C SER A 132 2.64 9.03 -18.30
N LYS A 133 3.25 8.11 -19.04
CA LYS A 133 3.28 8.09 -20.51
C LYS A 133 1.94 7.65 -21.09
N ASP A 134 1.27 6.66 -20.50
CA ASP A 134 -0.04 6.18 -20.96
C ASP A 134 -1.13 7.25 -20.82
N VAL A 135 -1.15 7.99 -19.71
CA VAL A 135 -2.10 9.12 -19.52
C VAL A 135 -1.82 10.24 -20.53
N LYS A 136 -0.54 10.53 -20.83
CA LYS A 136 -0.19 11.50 -21.88
C LYS A 136 -0.61 11.02 -23.27
N LYS A 137 -0.48 9.73 -23.57
CA LYS A 137 -0.87 9.12 -24.85
C LYS A 137 -2.40 9.15 -25.05
N LEU A 138 -3.18 8.85 -24.02
CA LEU A 138 -4.65 8.99 -24.07
C LEU A 138 -5.09 10.44 -24.28
N LYS A 139 -4.45 11.40 -23.59
CA LYS A 139 -4.76 12.83 -23.78
C LYS A 139 -4.36 13.35 -25.17
N LEU A 140 -3.35 12.76 -25.80
CA LEU A 140 -2.92 13.13 -27.15
C LEU A 140 -3.89 12.59 -28.21
N CYS A 141 -4.37 11.34 -28.06
CA CYS A 141 -5.40 10.79 -28.96
C CYS A 141 -6.73 11.57 -28.91
N LEU A 142 -7.12 12.07 -27.73
CA LEU A 142 -8.36 12.85 -27.56
C LEU A 142 -8.25 14.31 -28.05
N LYS A 143 -7.06 14.78 -28.45
CA LYS A 143 -6.86 16.12 -29.05
C LYS A 143 -6.87 16.11 -30.58
N ILE A 144 -6.97 14.94 -31.21
CA ILE A 144 -6.92 14.75 -32.67
C ILE A 144 -8.29 14.23 -33.18
N MET A 145 -9.32 14.19 -32.32
CA MET A 145 -10.73 14.00 -32.67
C MET A 145 -11.50 15.28 -32.39
#